data_AF-A0A9Q3BB48-F1
#
_entry.id   AF-A0A9Q3BB48-F1
#
_cell.length_a   1.000
_cell.length_b   1.000
_cell.length_c   1.000
_cell.angle_alpha   90.00
_cell.angle_beta   90.00
_cell.angle_gamma   90.00
#
_symmetry.space_group_name_H-M   'P 1'
#
loop_
_entity.id
_entity.type
_entity.pdbx_description
1 polymer ?
#
loop_
_entity_poly.entity_id
_entity_poly.type
_entity_poly.pdbx_seq_one_letter_code
_entity_poly.pdbx_strand_id
1 'polypeptide(L)'
;MQHWRAFLHGTQEIGLWYSREGEEGLISYSNTDWGNCRETRHSTSGFLAQLHGCLIFWKTRKQPLVCISTAEAKYKSLCDLTSELLWFCQLCQEANILLINTAITIWEDNQSCINIANGDCNLNNKRMKHVDIQLHFVKEAIQTNLITLQYALTTEMLADFLTKSVPNPTLVRALTKLRIFRLGVRGDVKKQSHNELRLVNPSPKTLDY
;
A
#
# COMPACT_ATOMS: atom_id res chain seq x y z
N MET A 1 -21.37 2.63 21.52
CA MET A 1 -19.94 2.49 21.91
C MET A 1 -19.07 3.06 20.81
N GLN A 2 -18.01 3.81 21.14
CA GLN A 2 -17.08 4.33 20.13
C GLN A 2 -16.31 3.16 19.50
N HIS A 3 -16.52 2.90 18.21
CA HIS A 3 -15.97 1.76 17.46
C HIS A 3 -14.44 1.57 17.60
N TRP A 4 -13.70 2.67 17.79
CA TRP A 4 -12.25 2.62 17.99
C TRP A 4 -11.83 1.92 19.30
N ARG A 5 -12.62 2.02 20.38
CA ARG A 5 -12.29 1.36 21.66
C ARG A 5 -12.39 -0.16 21.55
N ALA A 6 -13.45 -0.64 20.91
CA ALA A 6 -13.65 -2.06 20.65
C ALA A 6 -12.56 -2.61 19.73
N PHE A 7 -12.14 -1.82 18.73
CA PHE A 7 -11.01 -2.16 17.88
C PHE A 7 -9.72 -2.32 18.70
N LEU A 8 -9.30 -1.29 19.44
CA LEU A 8 -8.07 -1.35 20.24
C LEU A 8 -8.07 -2.50 21.24
N HIS A 9 -9.20 -2.76 21.90
CA HIS A 9 -9.32 -3.88 22.84
C HIS A 9 -9.29 -5.25 22.13
N GLY A 10 -9.89 -5.36 20.95
CA GLY A 10 -9.88 -6.60 20.16
C GLY A 10 -8.53 -6.91 19.51
N THR A 11 -7.71 -5.88 19.26
CA THR A 11 -6.44 -5.99 18.54
C THR A 11 -5.19 -5.85 19.41
N GLN A 12 -5.32 -5.86 20.75
CA GLN A 12 -4.19 -5.71 21.69
C GLN A 12 -3.05 -6.71 21.48
N GLU A 13 -3.38 -7.91 20.98
CA GLU A 13 -2.42 -8.97 20.72
C GLU A 13 -1.92 -8.98 19.27
N ILE A 14 -2.40 -8.08 18.41
CA ILE A 14 -2.03 -8.01 17.00
C ILE A 14 -0.86 -7.05 16.87
N GLY A 15 0.19 -7.49 16.18
CA GLY A 15 1.37 -6.66 15.94
C GLY A 15 2.08 -7.01 14.63
N LEU A 16 3.02 -6.14 14.28
CA LEU A 16 3.92 -6.32 13.16
C LEU A 16 5.09 -7.21 13.56
N TRP A 17 5.34 -8.26 12.78
CA TRP A 17 6.47 -9.15 12.95
C TRP A 17 7.59 -8.78 11.97
N TYR A 18 8.68 -8.27 12.53
CA TYR A 18 9.89 -7.96 11.76
C TYR A 18 10.90 -9.12 11.84
N SER A 19 11.36 -9.56 10.68
CA SER A 19 12.40 -10.58 10.55
C SER A 19 13.47 -10.12 9.57
N ARG A 20 14.70 -10.58 9.77
CA ARG A 20 15.81 -10.37 8.82
C ARG A 20 15.65 -11.24 7.57
N GLU A 21 14.87 -12.31 7.66
CA GLU A 21 14.57 -13.20 6.54
C GLU A 21 13.39 -12.62 5.73
N GLY A 22 13.48 -12.64 4.40
CA GLY A 22 12.41 -12.17 3.52
C GLY A 22 12.87 -11.90 2.10
N GLU A 23 11.93 -11.44 1.26
CA GLU A 23 12.21 -11.00 -0.11
C GLU A 23 13.12 -9.77 -0.11
N GLU A 24 14.18 -9.78 -0.89
CA GLU A 24 15.09 -8.63 -0.94
C GLU A 24 14.43 -7.39 -1.55
N GLY A 25 14.80 -6.23 -1.02
CA GLY A 25 14.41 -4.93 -1.59
C GLY A 25 13.14 -4.32 -1.01
N LEU A 26 12.79 -3.17 -1.58
CA LEU A 26 11.61 -2.38 -1.24
C LEU A 26 10.52 -2.65 -2.30
N ILE A 27 9.39 -3.17 -1.85
CA ILE A 27 8.24 -3.50 -2.69
C ILE A 27 7.05 -2.67 -2.22
N SER A 28 6.26 -2.14 -3.13
CA SER A 28 5.11 -1.32 -2.77
C SER A 28 3.87 -1.66 -3.59
N TYR A 29 2.71 -1.30 -3.07
CA TYR A 29 1.41 -1.56 -3.67
C TYR A 29 0.60 -0.26 -3.66
N SER A 30 0.01 0.08 -4.79
CA SER A 30 -0.92 1.20 -4.92
C SER A 30 -2.29 0.70 -5.33
N ASN A 31 -3.33 1.27 -4.73
CA ASN A 31 -4.70 1.03 -5.12
C ASN A 31 -5.56 2.28 -4.90
N THR A 32 -6.70 2.34 -5.57
CA THR A 32 -7.66 3.44 -5.40
C THR A 32 -9.09 2.95 -5.58
N ASP A 33 -9.95 3.36 -4.66
CA ASP A 33 -11.39 3.20 -4.77
C ASP A 33 -12.02 4.47 -5.35
N TRP A 34 -12.43 4.41 -6.61
CA TRP A 34 -12.85 5.57 -7.40
C TRP A 34 -14.28 6.02 -7.07
N GLY A 35 -14.42 7.27 -6.66
CA GLY A 35 -15.73 7.92 -6.53
C GLY A 35 -16.67 7.35 -5.47
N ASN A 36 -16.19 6.46 -4.59
CA ASN A 36 -17.06 5.73 -3.66
C ASN A 36 -17.61 6.61 -2.51
N CYS A 37 -17.03 7.79 -2.25
CA CYS A 37 -17.61 8.75 -1.32
C CYS A 37 -18.95 9.28 -1.87
N ARG A 38 -20.08 8.82 -1.32
CA ARG A 38 -21.43 9.16 -1.83
C ARG A 38 -21.72 10.66 -1.84
N GLU A 39 -21.24 11.40 -0.84
CA GLU A 39 -21.51 12.84 -0.70
C GLU A 39 -20.69 13.69 -1.66
N THR A 40 -19.40 13.36 -1.82
CA THR A 40 -18.45 14.25 -2.48
C THR A 40 -17.85 13.66 -3.75
N ARG A 41 -18.11 12.38 -4.05
CA ARG A 41 -17.58 11.61 -5.18
C ARG A 41 -16.05 11.62 -5.31
N HIS A 42 -15.33 11.92 -4.23
CA HIS A 42 -13.88 11.77 -4.19
C HIS A 42 -13.50 10.30 -4.06
N SER A 43 -12.38 9.95 -4.67
CA SER A 43 -11.77 8.63 -4.53
C SER A 43 -11.00 8.50 -3.21
N THR A 44 -10.75 7.27 -2.80
CA THR A 44 -9.86 6.95 -1.68
C THR A 44 -8.62 6.24 -2.21
N SER A 45 -7.46 6.85 -2.04
CA SER A 45 -6.16 6.23 -2.31
C SER A 45 -5.71 5.42 -1.11
N GLY A 46 -5.11 4.27 -1.40
CA GLY A 46 -4.51 3.40 -0.40
C GLY A 46 -3.24 2.80 -0.96
N PHE A 47 -2.15 2.93 -0.22
CA PHE A 47 -0.87 2.38 -0.63
C PHE A 47 -0.03 1.96 0.56
N LEU A 48 0.90 1.06 0.31
CA LEU A 48 1.79 0.51 1.32
C LEU A 48 3.15 0.13 0.73
N ALA A 49 4.15 0.02 1.58
CA ALA A 49 5.49 -0.41 1.24
C ALA A 49 6.01 -1.45 2.24
N GLN A 50 6.70 -2.46 1.70
CA GLN A 50 7.33 -3.55 2.42
C GLN A 50 8.84 -3.53 2.16
N LEU A 51 9.62 -3.70 3.22
CA LEU A 51 11.06 -3.92 3.15
C LEU A 51 11.35 -5.30 3.74
N HIS A 52 12.01 -6.18 2.99
CA HIS A 52 12.24 -7.56 3.44
C HIS A 52 10.96 -8.34 3.78
N GLY A 53 9.87 -8.07 3.05
CA GLY A 53 8.53 -8.61 3.31
C GLY A 53 7.83 -8.04 4.55
N CYS A 54 8.47 -7.14 5.31
CA CYS A 54 7.87 -6.48 6.46
C CYS A 54 7.22 -5.16 6.06
N LEU A 55 5.98 -4.93 6.48
CA LEU A 55 5.32 -3.64 6.29
C LEU A 55 6.07 -2.53 7.03
N ILE A 56 6.53 -1.51 6.31
CA ILE A 56 7.23 -0.34 6.88
C ILE A 56 6.40 0.93 6.81
N PHE A 57 5.49 1.02 5.85
CA PHE A 57 4.71 2.21 5.59
C PHE A 57 3.37 1.84 4.96
N TRP A 58 2.30 2.52 5.38
CA TRP A 58 0.98 2.43 4.77
C TRP A 58 0.26 3.76 4.94
N LYS A 59 -0.64 4.04 4.00
CA LYS A 59 -1.45 5.27 4.02
C LYS A 59 -2.77 5.02 3.31
N THR A 60 -3.83 5.51 3.93
CA THR A 60 -5.16 5.65 3.30
C THR A 60 -5.53 7.11 3.34
N ARG A 61 -5.95 7.67 2.20
CA ARG A 61 -6.31 9.09 2.11
C ARG A 61 -7.43 9.30 1.09
N LYS A 62 -8.43 10.09 1.48
CA LYS A 62 -9.39 10.66 0.53
C LYS A 62 -8.66 11.64 -0.40
N GLN A 63 -8.75 11.42 -1.71
CA GLN A 63 -8.14 12.32 -2.68
C GLN A 63 -8.75 13.73 -2.54
N PRO A 64 -7.95 14.79 -2.68
CA PRO A 64 -8.44 16.17 -2.55
C PRO A 64 -9.22 16.66 -3.78
N LEU A 65 -9.07 15.98 -4.92
CA LEU A 65 -9.75 16.30 -6.17
C LEU A 65 -10.66 15.14 -6.56
N VAL A 66 -11.78 15.47 -7.20
CA VAL A 66 -12.67 14.47 -7.80
C VAL A 66 -12.08 14.05 -9.15
N CYS A 67 -11.68 12.79 -9.26
CA CYS A 67 -11.21 12.21 -10.51
C CYS A 67 -12.39 11.79 -11.40
N ILE A 68 -12.24 12.01 -12.70
CA ILE A 68 -13.29 11.76 -13.69
C ILE A 68 -13.18 10.32 -14.26
N SER A 69 -12.07 9.64 -14.00
CA SER A 69 -11.87 8.23 -14.34
C SER A 69 -11.11 7.45 -13.27
N THR A 70 -11.30 6.13 -13.25
CA THR A 70 -10.52 5.23 -12.39
C THR A 70 -9.02 5.31 -12.69
N ALA A 71 -8.63 5.42 -13.96
CA ALA A 71 -7.22 5.52 -14.36
C ALA A 71 -6.56 6.78 -13.81
N GLU A 72 -7.25 7.93 -13.88
CA GLU A 72 -6.79 9.19 -13.29
C GLU A 72 -6.64 9.07 -11.76
N ALA A 73 -7.63 8.47 -11.09
CA ALA A 73 -7.61 8.28 -9.66
C ALA A 73 -6.43 7.38 -9.22
N LYS A 74 -6.20 6.28 -9.93
CA LYS A 74 -5.07 5.37 -9.68
C LYS A 74 -3.73 6.02 -9.98
N TYR A 75 -3.63 6.78 -11.08
CA TYR A 75 -2.40 7.51 -11.41
C TYR A 75 -2.05 8.54 -10.34
N LYS A 76 -3.05 9.24 -9.80
CA LYS A 76 -2.85 10.16 -8.70
C LYS A 76 -2.32 9.45 -7.45
N SER A 77 -2.86 8.28 -7.12
CA SER A 77 -2.36 7.44 -6.02
C SER A 77 -0.93 6.98 -6.24
N LEU A 78 -0.61 6.56 -7.46
CA LEU A 78 0.74 6.19 -7.88
C LEU A 78 1.71 7.36 -7.71
N CYS A 79 1.35 8.57 -8.16
CA CYS A 79 2.18 9.77 -8.00
C CYS A 79 2.43 10.11 -6.53
N ASP A 80 1.41 10.02 -5.69
CA ASP A 80 1.53 10.23 -4.24
C ASP A 80 2.47 9.17 -3.62
N LEU A 81 2.31 7.89 -3.97
CA LEU A 81 3.18 6.80 -3.51
C LEU A 81 4.63 6.99 -3.96
N THR A 82 4.87 7.29 -5.25
CA THR A 82 6.21 7.56 -5.78
C THR A 82 6.89 8.66 -4.98
N SER A 83 6.18 9.74 -4.66
CA SER A 83 6.75 10.84 -3.86
C SER A 83 7.18 10.38 -2.47
N GLU A 84 6.35 9.58 -1.79
CA GLU A 84 6.64 9.04 -0.45
C GLU A 84 7.81 8.05 -0.49
N LEU A 85 7.93 7.23 -1.53
CA LEU A 85 9.02 6.28 -1.70
C LEU A 85 10.35 6.98 -1.95
N LEU A 86 10.38 8.00 -2.83
CA LEU A 86 11.59 8.78 -3.07
C LEU A 86 12.04 9.54 -1.82
N TRP A 87 11.09 10.11 -1.07
CA TRP A 87 11.37 10.71 0.22
C TRP A 87 11.96 9.69 1.22
N PHE A 88 11.39 8.49 1.29
CA PHE A 88 11.90 7.42 2.16
C PHE A 88 13.32 7.00 1.77
N CYS A 89 13.62 6.86 0.48
CA CYS A 89 14.98 6.58 0.02
C CYS A 89 15.97 7.69 0.42
N GLN A 90 15.58 8.95 0.26
CA GLN A 90 16.39 10.10 0.70
C GLN A 90 16.64 10.05 2.21
N LEU A 91 15.61 9.77 3.01
CA LEU A 91 15.73 9.62 4.46
C LEU A 91 16.71 8.50 4.84
N CYS A 92 16.63 7.35 4.17
CA CYS A 92 17.57 6.24 4.39
C CYS A 92 19.01 6.65 4.06
N GLN A 93 19.24 7.38 2.97
CA GLN A 93 20.56 7.89 2.60
C GLN A 93 21.13 8.83 3.66
N GLU A 94 20.33 9.78 4.14
CA GLU A 94 20.72 10.71 5.21
C GLU A 94 21.02 9.99 6.54
N ALA A 95 20.30 8.90 6.81
CA ALA A 95 20.51 8.05 7.97
C ALA A 95 21.67 7.04 7.82
N ASN A 96 22.39 7.04 6.68
CA ASN A 96 23.43 6.05 6.34
C ASN A 96 22.92 4.59 6.34
N ILE A 97 21.64 4.39 5.99
CA ILE A 97 21.03 3.07 5.82
C ILE A 97 21.14 2.68 4.35
N LEU A 98 21.90 1.64 4.07
CA LEU A 98 22.06 1.11 2.71
C LEU A 98 20.82 0.30 2.32
N LEU A 99 19.98 0.89 1.47
CA LEU A 99 18.97 0.15 0.72
C LEU A 99 19.67 -0.55 -0.46
N ILE A 100 19.24 -1.78 -0.77
CA ILE A 100 19.75 -2.50 -1.95
C ILE A 100 19.49 -1.64 -3.18
N ASN A 101 20.51 -1.46 -4.01
CA ASN A 101 20.54 -0.48 -5.10
C ASN A 101 19.77 -0.97 -6.35
N THR A 102 18.50 -1.31 -6.16
CA THR A 102 17.57 -1.74 -7.20
C THR A 102 16.36 -0.83 -7.24
N ALA A 103 15.80 -0.63 -8.43
CA ALA A 103 14.57 0.14 -8.60
C ALA A 103 13.44 -0.43 -7.73
N ILE A 104 12.65 0.45 -7.10
CA ILE A 104 11.56 0.06 -6.22
C ILE A 104 10.41 -0.49 -7.07
N THR A 105 9.99 -1.74 -6.82
CA THR A 105 8.84 -2.31 -7.53
C THR A 105 7.54 -1.80 -6.94
N ILE A 106 6.70 -1.22 -7.79
CA ILE A 106 5.34 -0.79 -7.45
C ILE A 106 4.36 -1.69 -8.19
N TRP A 107 3.55 -2.41 -7.44
CA TRP A 107 2.46 -3.24 -7.94
C TRP A 107 1.20 -2.40 -8.12
N GLU A 108 0.60 -2.48 -9.32
CA GLU A 108 -0.63 -1.79 -9.69
C GLU A 108 -1.55 -2.77 -10.44
N ASP A 109 -2.85 -2.75 -10.17
CA ASP A 109 -3.84 -3.68 -10.76
C ASP A 109 -4.58 -3.08 -11.97
N ASN A 110 -4.20 -1.88 -12.41
CA ASN A 110 -4.77 -1.22 -13.58
C ASN A 110 -3.75 -1.08 -14.72
N GLN A 111 -3.92 -1.91 -15.75
CA GLN A 111 -3.05 -1.90 -16.93
C GLN A 111 -3.05 -0.56 -17.66
N SER A 112 -4.18 0.16 -17.69
CA SER A 112 -4.22 1.50 -18.29
C SER A 112 -3.33 2.48 -17.55
N CYS A 113 -3.31 2.45 -16.22
CA CYS A 113 -2.43 3.28 -15.40
C CYS A 113 -0.95 2.97 -15.68
N ILE A 114 -0.60 1.68 -15.76
CA ILE A 114 0.77 1.23 -16.09
C ILE A 114 1.19 1.73 -17.48
N ASN A 115 0.33 1.53 -18.48
CA ASN A 115 0.60 1.96 -19.85
C ASN A 115 0.72 3.50 -19.96
N ILE A 116 -0.06 4.25 -19.17
CA ILE A 116 0.06 5.73 -19.10
C ILE A 116 1.42 6.12 -18.54
N ALA A 117 1.85 5.46 -17.46
CA ALA A 117 3.11 5.74 -16.79
C ALA A 117 4.33 5.39 -17.65
N ASN A 118 4.28 4.29 -18.40
CA ASN A 118 5.35 3.90 -19.32
C ASN A 118 5.39 4.73 -20.61
N GLY A 119 4.35 5.53 -20.89
CA GLY A 119 4.25 6.34 -22.10
C GLY A 119 3.70 5.58 -23.32
N ASP A 120 3.21 4.35 -23.13
CA ASP A 120 2.66 3.49 -24.18
C ASP A 120 1.29 3.96 -24.68
N CYS A 121 0.64 4.86 -23.95
CA CYS A 121 -0.55 5.54 -24.42
C CYS A 121 -0.39 7.06 -24.35
N ASN A 122 -0.60 7.69 -25.50
CA ASN A 122 -0.46 9.12 -25.65
C ASN A 122 -1.70 9.80 -25.06
N LEU A 123 -1.64 10.18 -23.78
CA LEU A 123 -2.58 11.13 -23.17
C LEU A 123 -2.36 12.57 -23.67
N ASN A 124 -1.86 12.76 -24.89
CA ASN A 124 -1.60 14.06 -25.53
C ASN A 124 -2.85 14.95 -25.74
N ASN A 125 -3.97 14.64 -25.10
CA ASN A 125 -5.07 15.57 -24.92
C ASN A 125 -4.79 16.46 -23.70
N LYS A 126 -3.98 17.50 -23.94
CA LYS A 126 -3.81 18.70 -23.11
C LYS A 126 -5.13 19.10 -22.45
N ARG A 127 -5.37 18.74 -21.20
CA ARG A 127 -6.56 19.22 -20.47
C ARG A 127 -6.28 19.84 -19.10
N MET A 128 -5.22 19.47 -18.38
CA MET A 128 -4.88 20.14 -17.10
C MET A 128 -3.37 20.07 -16.75
N LYS A 129 -2.75 21.22 -16.46
CA LYS A 129 -1.31 21.35 -16.14
C LYS A 129 -0.85 20.47 -14.96
N HIS A 130 -1.68 20.31 -13.93
CA HIS A 130 -1.30 19.52 -12.76
C HIS A 130 -1.25 18.01 -13.03
N VAL A 131 -2.12 17.52 -13.92
CA VAL A 131 -2.08 16.12 -14.38
C VAL A 131 -0.81 15.90 -15.19
N ASP A 132 -0.48 16.85 -16.08
CA ASP A 132 0.73 16.82 -16.89
C ASP A 132 2.01 16.73 -16.03
N ILE A 133 2.10 17.55 -14.97
CA ILE A 133 3.23 17.51 -14.04
C ILE A 133 3.32 16.17 -13.30
N GLN A 134 2.21 15.62 -12.81
CA GLN A 134 2.20 14.30 -12.16
C GLN A 134 2.61 13.19 -13.12
N LEU A 135 2.14 13.27 -14.38
CA LEU A 135 2.52 12.34 -15.45
C LEU A 135 4.02 12.36 -15.69
N HIS A 136 4.59 13.55 -15.84
CA HIS A 136 6.02 13.72 -16.07
C HIS A 136 6.87 13.26 -14.88
N PHE A 137 6.45 13.55 -13.65
CA PHE A 137 7.16 13.14 -12.44
C PHE A 137 7.31 11.62 -12.34
N VAL A 138 6.21 10.86 -12.50
CA VAL A 138 6.26 9.39 -12.43
C VAL A 138 7.05 8.82 -13.61
N LYS A 139 6.89 9.39 -14.82
CA LYS A 139 7.68 9.00 -16.01
C LYS A 139 9.18 9.17 -15.78
N GLU A 140 9.59 10.31 -15.22
CA GLU A 140 10.99 10.60 -14.90
C GLU A 140 11.53 9.59 -13.88
N ALA A 141 10.76 9.26 -12.84
CA ALA A 141 11.15 8.25 -11.85
C ALA A 141 11.33 6.85 -12.46
N ILE A 142 10.53 6.49 -13.47
CA ILE A 142 10.70 5.22 -14.21
C ILE A 142 11.94 5.29 -15.11
N GLN A 143 12.11 6.38 -15.87
CA GLN A 143 13.23 6.57 -16.81
C GLN A 143 14.59 6.61 -16.11
N THR A 144 14.64 7.17 -14.90
CA THR A 144 15.83 7.21 -14.05
C THR A 144 16.05 5.91 -13.27
N ASN A 145 15.23 4.89 -13.49
CA ASN A 145 15.29 3.59 -12.83
C ASN A 145 15.18 3.67 -11.29
N LEU A 146 14.47 4.67 -10.78
CA LEU A 146 14.16 4.79 -9.35
C LEU A 146 13.01 3.87 -8.96
N ILE A 147 12.03 3.71 -9.86
CA ILE A 147 10.87 2.84 -9.68
C ILE A 147 10.64 1.97 -10.91
N THR A 148 10.00 0.82 -10.72
CA THR A 148 9.48 -0.04 -11.79
C THR A 148 8.04 -0.40 -11.50
N LEU A 149 7.20 -0.42 -12.54
CA LEU A 149 5.80 -0.80 -12.40
C LEU A 149 5.57 -2.24 -12.83
N GLN A 150 4.85 -3.00 -12.03
CA GLN A 150 4.43 -4.36 -12.36
C GLN A 150 2.93 -4.53 -12.18
N TYR A 151 2.33 -5.32 -13.07
CA TYR A 151 0.92 -5.65 -12.99
C TYR A 151 0.68 -6.69 -11.89
N ALA A 152 -0.22 -6.38 -10.95
CA ALA A 152 -0.73 -7.33 -9.98
C ALA A 152 -2.17 -7.71 -10.31
N LEU A 153 -2.51 -8.99 -10.16
CA LEU A 153 -3.90 -9.40 -10.14
C LEU A 153 -4.61 -8.73 -8.95
N THR A 154 -5.89 -8.36 -9.10
CA THR A 154 -6.69 -7.78 -8.01
C THR A 154 -6.71 -8.69 -6.78
N THR A 155 -6.67 -10.01 -6.98
CA THR A 155 -6.57 -11.01 -5.90
C THR A 155 -5.23 -11.00 -5.18
N GLU A 156 -4.20 -10.34 -5.69
CA GLU A 156 -2.87 -10.25 -5.07
C GLU A 156 -2.54 -8.85 -4.58
N MET A 157 -3.41 -7.88 -4.88
CA MET A 157 -3.26 -6.49 -4.49
C MET A 157 -3.39 -6.31 -2.98
N LEU A 158 -2.25 -6.14 -2.29
CA LEU A 158 -2.23 -5.99 -0.84
C LEU A 158 -2.85 -4.68 -0.36
N ALA A 159 -2.87 -3.63 -1.20
CA ALA A 159 -3.48 -2.35 -0.86
C ALA A 159 -5.02 -2.35 -0.96
N ASP A 160 -5.67 -3.46 -1.31
CA ASP A 160 -7.13 -3.53 -1.47
C ASP A 160 -7.89 -3.23 -0.18
N PHE A 161 -7.47 -3.77 0.96
CA PHE A 161 -8.17 -3.54 2.23
C PHE A 161 -8.02 -2.11 2.75
N LEU A 162 -7.10 -1.31 2.17
CA LEU A 162 -6.89 0.10 2.54
C LEU A 162 -7.92 1.04 1.91
N THR A 163 -8.54 0.64 0.80
CA THR A 163 -9.43 1.51 0.01
C THR A 163 -10.87 1.05 0.02
N LYS A 164 -11.12 -0.25 0.15
CA LYS A 164 -12.46 -0.85 0.09
C LYS A 164 -12.64 -1.93 1.17
N SER A 165 -13.90 -2.21 1.49
CA SER A 165 -14.25 -3.36 2.33
C SER A 165 -13.97 -4.65 1.57
N VAL A 166 -13.21 -5.56 2.17
CA VAL A 166 -12.84 -6.85 1.57
C VAL A 166 -13.38 -8.02 2.38
N PRO A 167 -13.65 -9.19 1.75
CA PRO A 167 -14.01 -10.40 2.47
C PRO A 167 -12.94 -10.80 3.49
N ASN A 168 -13.35 -11.44 4.58
CA ASN A 168 -12.46 -11.90 5.64
C ASN A 168 -11.26 -12.74 5.12
N PRO A 169 -11.43 -13.70 4.19
CA PRO A 169 -10.29 -14.46 3.65
C PRO A 169 -9.24 -13.59 2.95
N THR A 170 -9.69 -12.56 2.22
CA THR A 170 -8.81 -11.59 1.55
C THR A 170 -8.05 -10.76 2.56
N LEU A 171 -8.72 -10.30 3.62
CA LEU A 171 -8.09 -9.56 4.71
C LEU A 171 -7.03 -10.41 5.42
N VAL A 172 -7.37 -11.64 5.82
CA VAL A 172 -6.43 -12.54 6.50
C VAL A 172 -5.19 -12.77 5.63
N ARG A 173 -5.38 -13.07 4.33
CA ARG A 173 -4.26 -13.24 3.40
C ARG A 173 -3.37 -12.00 3.32
N ALA A 174 -3.97 -10.81 3.22
CA ALA A 174 -3.21 -9.57 3.17
C ALA A 174 -2.42 -9.34 4.47
N LEU A 175 -3.05 -9.52 5.63
CA LEU A 175 -2.38 -9.39 6.93
C LEU A 175 -1.21 -10.38 7.07
N THR A 176 -1.39 -11.64 6.65
CA THR A 176 -0.32 -12.64 6.63
C THR A 176 0.86 -12.22 5.77
N LYS A 177 0.59 -11.76 4.52
CA LYS A 177 1.64 -11.29 3.61
C LYS A 177 2.34 -10.03 4.12
N LEU A 178 1.64 -9.19 4.89
CA LEU A 178 2.18 -8.01 5.55
C LEU A 178 2.86 -8.30 6.90
N ARG A 179 2.95 -9.58 7.30
CA ARG A 179 3.50 -10.04 8.58
C ARG A 179 2.81 -9.44 9.81
N ILE A 180 1.51 -9.24 9.71
CA ILE A 180 0.66 -8.83 10.83
C ILE A 180 0.09 -10.11 11.45
N PHE A 181 0.50 -10.41 12.67
CA PHE A 181 0.16 -11.63 13.38
C PHE A 181 -0.34 -11.34 14.78
N ARG A 182 -0.94 -12.35 15.41
CA ARG A 182 -1.21 -12.32 16.84
C ARG A 182 0.06 -12.69 17.61
N LEU A 183 0.74 -11.69 18.16
CA LEU A 183 2.02 -11.81 18.87
C LEU A 183 1.86 -12.03 20.39
N GLY A 184 0.68 -11.78 20.95
CA GLY A 184 0.43 -11.87 22.39
C GLY A 184 0.98 -10.66 23.16
N VAL A 185 0.39 -10.36 24.32
CA VAL A 185 0.79 -9.22 25.15
C VAL A 185 1.94 -9.62 26.08
N ARG A 186 3.17 -9.72 25.56
CA ARG A 186 4.42 -9.66 26.36
C ARG A 186 5.62 -9.80 25.43
N GLY A 187 6.64 -8.95 25.65
CA GLY A 187 7.97 -9.03 25.04
C GLY A 187 8.79 -10.27 25.43
N ASP A 188 8.14 -11.42 25.58
CA ASP A 188 8.80 -12.71 25.67
C ASP A 188 9.15 -13.12 24.23
N VAL A 189 10.14 -12.45 23.66
CA VAL A 189 10.76 -12.84 22.38
C VAL A 189 11.57 -14.11 22.63
N LYS A 190 10.89 -15.19 23.01
CA LYS A 190 11.33 -16.52 22.61
C LYS A 190 11.37 -16.47 21.09
N LYS A 191 12.42 -17.02 20.48
CA LYS A 191 12.56 -17.14 19.02
C LYS A 191 11.38 -17.94 18.48
N GLN A 192 10.22 -17.32 18.32
CA GLN A 192 9.07 -17.93 17.69
C GLN A 192 9.42 -18.05 16.22
N SER A 193 9.52 -19.29 15.76
CA SER A 193 9.67 -19.57 14.35
C SER A 193 8.42 -19.09 13.60
N HIS A 194 8.53 -18.77 12.31
CA HIS A 194 7.39 -18.34 11.49
C HIS A 194 6.18 -19.29 11.61
N ASN A 195 6.44 -20.57 11.85
CA ASN A 195 5.44 -21.63 11.98
C ASN A 195 4.60 -21.56 13.28
N GLU A 196 5.04 -20.80 14.29
CA GLU A 196 4.34 -20.66 15.57
C GLU A 196 3.39 -19.46 15.62
N LEU A 197 3.44 -18.58 14.60
CA LEU A 197 2.65 -17.36 14.55
C LEU A 197 1.20 -17.67 14.19
N ARG A 198 0.27 -17.22 15.04
CA ARG A 198 -1.16 -17.39 14.79
C ARG A 198 -1.66 -16.28 13.87
N LEU A 199 -2.41 -16.69 12.84
CA LEU A 199 -3.08 -15.77 11.93
C LEU A 199 -4.05 -14.86 12.68
N VAL A 200 -4.19 -13.64 12.19
CA VAL A 200 -5.24 -12.74 12.64
C VAL A 200 -6.58 -13.34 12.20
N ASN A 201 -7.34 -13.90 13.13
CA ASN A 201 -8.75 -14.18 12.90
C ASN A 201 -9.54 -12.91 13.24
N PRO A 202 -10.17 -12.25 12.25
CA PRO A 202 -11.09 -11.15 12.50
C PRO A 202 -12.45 -11.75 12.85
N SER A 203 -12.51 -12.58 13.90
CA SER A 203 -13.78 -12.82 14.57
C SER A 203 -13.96 -11.69 15.57
N PRO A 204 -15.05 -10.89 15.48
CA PRO A 204 -15.43 -10.13 16.65
C PRO A 204 -15.63 -11.19 17.74
N LYS A 205 -14.88 -11.11 18.84
CA LYS A 205 -15.44 -11.59 20.09
C LYS A 205 -16.76 -10.82 20.19
N THR A 206 -17.87 -11.47 19.89
CA THR A 206 -19.18 -10.99 20.29
C THR A 206 -19.03 -10.76 21.78
N LEU A 207 -18.93 -9.48 22.16
CA LEU A 207 -19.36 -9.10 23.48
C LEU A 207 -20.84 -9.40 23.43
N ASP A 208 -21.20 -10.55 24.00
CA ASP A 208 -22.58 -10.84 24.36
C ASP A 208 -23.06 -9.64 25.17
N TYR A 209 -24.00 -8.90 24.57
CA TYR A 209 -24.84 -7.93 25.25
C TYR A 209 -26.23 -8.53 25.36
#